data_AF-A0A127CPM1-F1
#
_entry.id   AF-A0A127CPM1-F1
#
_cell.length_a   1.000
_cell.length_b   1.000
_cell.length_c   1.000
_cell.angle_alpha   90.00
_cell.angle_beta   90.00
_cell.angle_gamma   90.00
#
_symmetry.space_group_name_H-M   'P 1'
#
loop_
_entity.id
_entity.type
_entity.pdbx_description
1 polymer ?
#
loop_
_entity_poly.entity_id
_entity_poly.type
_entity_poly.pdbx_seq_one_letter_code
_entity_poly.pdbx_strand_id
1 'polypeptide(L)'
;MASSGRENPDRFLQRRSGIYGYVRRVPAKLSGVDERSPAVRISLGTRDLSEARVKRDIHEEADNALWASMLAGGDRAQANARYKAAVARAHALGFSYRTTMEILASESGSMIHDRLMALSRLPVGGHDASAVVGLEKHPRVPVSEAFSVYTDEIAAPELTGKSDFQRFSWLKVKRRALNNFIEVVGDKPIDEITRQDATKFYNFWLTRIAPKEGRATHTASSGNRDIGNMRKLFTDYHRYRGVDDVKNPFAGLSFSQKVKTTRPPFPTEWISRRILKVGTLAGLNVEARAILLALIETGARPSEICNLTRGMIDLDADVPHILIEPRSDPDDRREIKTASSIRAVPLVGVALAAMRGHPNGFPRYKNKENGLSATLNKYFREHKLFPSSRHKIYSLRHSFEDRMKEAGVDTELRMMMMGHTIDRPQYGAGGSLSWKRDALEKIKLDFDEAIV
;
A
#
# COMPACT_ATOMS: atom_id res chain seq x y z
N MET A 1 8.31 14.05 39.89
CA MET A 1 7.62 12.83 39.44
C MET A 1 6.17 13.17 39.17
N ALA A 2 5.77 13.28 37.91
CA ALA A 2 4.44 13.70 37.49
C ALA A 2 3.45 12.54 37.64
N SER A 3 2.38 12.76 38.39
CA SER A 3 1.25 11.84 38.54
C SER A 3 0.56 11.64 37.20
N SER A 4 0.76 10.47 36.57
CA SER A 4 -0.08 9.99 35.48
C SER A 4 -1.44 9.62 36.07
N GLY A 5 -2.37 10.58 36.12
CA GLY A 5 -3.74 10.35 36.55
C GLY A 5 -4.36 9.23 35.72
N ARG A 6 -4.65 8.08 36.35
CA ARG A 6 -5.49 7.05 35.75
C ARG A 6 -6.87 7.65 35.57
N GLU A 7 -7.25 8.00 34.35
CA GLU A 7 -8.62 8.43 34.06
C GLU A 7 -9.58 7.33 34.51
N ASN A 8 -10.59 7.69 35.29
CA ASN A 8 -11.61 6.76 35.78
C ASN A 8 -12.25 6.03 34.57
N PRO A 9 -12.20 4.69 34.49
CA PRO A 9 -12.74 3.93 33.37
C PRO A 9 -14.27 4.00 33.27
N ASP A 10 -14.95 4.49 34.31
CA ASP A 10 -16.40 4.69 34.35
C ASP A 10 -16.79 6.17 34.29
N ARG A 11 -15.89 7.04 33.82
CA ARG A 11 -16.20 8.46 33.66
C ARG A 11 -17.43 8.66 32.76
N PHE A 12 -18.17 9.72 33.07
CA PHE A 12 -19.40 10.09 32.37
C PHE A 12 -20.50 9.02 32.41
N LEU A 13 -20.33 7.88 33.09
CA LEU A 13 -21.40 6.93 33.33
C LEU A 13 -22.14 7.29 34.62
N GLN A 14 -23.47 7.34 34.53
CA GLN A 14 -24.36 7.45 35.68
C GLN A 14 -25.41 6.35 35.62
N ARG A 15 -25.59 5.60 36.71
CA ARG A 15 -26.59 4.53 36.79
C ARG A 15 -27.87 5.06 37.43
N ARG A 16 -29.01 4.87 36.76
CA ARG A 16 -30.33 5.23 37.29
C ARG A 16 -31.31 4.08 37.06
N SER A 17 -31.96 3.61 38.12
CA SER A 17 -32.91 2.49 38.08
C SER A 17 -32.35 1.23 37.39
N GLY A 18 -31.07 0.95 37.61
CA GLY A 18 -30.37 -0.21 37.06
C GLY A 18 -29.83 -0.06 35.62
N ILE A 19 -30.24 0.98 34.88
CA ILE A 19 -29.79 1.27 33.50
C ILE A 19 -28.67 2.32 33.53
N TYR A 20 -27.65 2.14 32.70
CA TYR A 20 -26.57 3.11 32.54
C TYR A 20 -26.98 4.25 31.60
N GLY A 21 -26.62 5.48 31.96
CA GLY A 21 -26.71 6.68 31.14
C GLY A 21 -25.37 7.37 31.03
N TYR A 22 -25.17 8.09 29.93
CA TYR A 22 -24.05 8.97 29.69
C TYR A 22 -24.40 10.40 30.12
N VAL A 23 -23.60 10.97 31.03
CA VAL A 23 -23.75 12.31 31.57
C VAL A 23 -22.44 13.05 31.49
N ARG A 24 -22.40 14.12 30.69
CA ARG A 24 -21.19 14.92 30.47
C ARG A 24 -21.50 16.40 30.47
N ARG A 25 -20.70 17.18 31.21
CA ARG A 25 -20.84 18.64 31.28
C ARG A 25 -20.47 19.28 29.95
N VAL A 26 -21.30 20.20 29.46
CA VAL A 26 -20.98 21.02 28.28
C VAL A 26 -19.87 22.01 28.65
N PRO A 27 -18.81 22.18 27.83
CA PRO A 27 -17.75 23.14 28.09
C PRO A 27 -18.31 24.57 28.24
N ALA A 28 -17.80 25.34 29.20
CA ALA A 28 -18.31 26.68 29.49
C ALA A 28 -18.29 27.63 28.29
N LYS A 29 -17.30 27.49 27.40
CA LYS A 29 -17.19 28.27 26.15
C LYS A 29 -18.32 27.99 25.14
N LEU A 30 -19.03 26.86 25.31
CA LEU A 30 -20.10 26.40 24.43
C LEU A 30 -21.49 26.48 25.09
N SER A 31 -21.59 27.01 26.32
CA SER A 31 -22.85 27.01 27.07
C SER A 31 -23.96 27.85 26.42
N GLY A 32 -23.59 28.82 25.58
CA GLY A 32 -24.53 29.65 24.80
C GLY A 32 -24.71 29.20 23.35
N VAL A 33 -24.07 28.11 22.94
CA VAL A 33 -24.09 27.59 21.56
C VAL A 33 -24.71 26.18 21.51
N ASP A 34 -24.42 25.34 22.50
CA ASP A 34 -24.99 24.00 22.63
C ASP A 34 -26.22 24.04 23.55
N GLU A 35 -27.39 23.81 22.98
CA GLU A 35 -28.69 23.81 23.69
C GLU A 35 -28.78 22.75 24.80
N ARG A 36 -27.86 21.77 24.81
CA ARG A 36 -27.79 20.72 25.85
C ARG A 36 -27.07 21.20 27.13
N SER A 37 -26.65 22.45 27.18
CA SER A 37 -26.10 23.09 28.39
C SER A 37 -27.10 23.00 29.56
N PRO A 38 -26.68 22.71 30.81
CA PRO A 38 -25.29 22.63 31.28
C PRO A 38 -24.63 21.25 31.13
N ALA A 39 -25.39 20.19 30.82
CA ALA A 39 -24.87 18.83 30.71
C ALA A 39 -25.71 17.97 29.76
N VAL A 40 -25.02 17.28 28.85
CA VAL A 40 -25.56 16.23 28.00
C VAL A 40 -25.97 15.05 28.88
N ARG A 41 -27.20 14.55 28.71
CA ARG A 41 -27.74 13.39 29.42
C ARG A 41 -28.43 12.46 28.44
N ILE A 42 -27.88 11.26 28.26
CA ILE A 42 -28.37 10.27 27.30
C ILE A 42 -28.49 8.93 28.02
N SER A 43 -29.59 8.20 27.80
CA SER A 43 -29.70 6.82 28.29
C SER A 43 -28.96 5.88 27.33
N LEU A 44 -28.11 4.99 27.84
CA LEU A 44 -27.39 4.00 27.02
C LEU A 44 -28.22 2.72 26.79
N GLY A 45 -29.38 2.62 27.46
CA GLY A 45 -30.34 1.53 27.27
C GLY A 45 -29.84 0.15 27.69
N THR A 46 -28.73 0.06 28.41
CA THR A 46 -28.14 -1.21 28.86
C THR A 46 -27.93 -1.24 30.37
N ARG A 47 -27.99 -2.45 30.94
CA ARG A 47 -27.65 -2.74 32.34
C ARG A 47 -26.25 -3.34 32.48
N ASP A 48 -25.62 -3.70 31.36
CA ASP A 48 -24.27 -4.26 31.30
C ASP A 48 -23.23 -3.13 31.32
N LEU A 49 -22.24 -3.25 32.20
CA LEU A 49 -21.22 -2.21 32.38
C LEU A 49 -20.25 -2.14 31.20
N SER A 50 -19.88 -3.28 30.61
CA SER A 50 -18.95 -3.35 29.49
C SER A 50 -19.57 -2.75 28.23
N GLU A 51 -20.84 -3.10 27.94
CA GLU A 51 -21.59 -2.50 26.85
C GLU A 51 -21.81 -0.98 27.07
N ALA A 52 -22.10 -0.57 28.31
CA ALA A 52 -22.23 0.84 28.65
C ALA A 52 -20.94 1.63 28.40
N ARG A 53 -19.76 1.06 28.70
CA ARG A 53 -18.47 1.71 28.43
C ARG A 53 -18.27 1.93 26.94
N VAL A 54 -18.51 0.92 26.10
CA VAL A 54 -18.39 1.04 24.64
C VAL A 54 -19.31 2.13 24.10
N LYS A 55 -20.60 2.12 24.49
CA LYS A 55 -21.54 3.16 24.05
C LYS A 55 -21.15 4.55 24.54
N ARG A 56 -20.67 4.66 25.79
CA ARG A 56 -20.17 5.93 26.35
C ARG A 56 -18.99 6.46 25.56
N ASP A 57 -18.01 5.63 25.23
CA ASP A 57 -16.82 6.07 24.48
C ASP A 57 -17.22 6.64 23.11
N ILE A 58 -18.20 6.02 22.44
CA ILE A 58 -18.74 6.53 21.18
C ILE A 58 -19.45 7.88 21.36
N HIS A 59 -20.30 8.03 22.39
CA HIS A 59 -20.95 9.32 22.68
C HIS A 59 -19.96 10.41 23.09
N GLU A 60 -18.91 10.05 23.83
CA GLU A 60 -17.84 10.95 24.24
C GLU A 60 -17.07 11.47 23.01
N GLU A 61 -16.72 10.59 22.09
CA GLU A 61 -16.11 10.94 20.80
C GLU A 61 -17.03 11.82 19.94
N ALA A 62 -18.33 11.50 19.89
CA ALA A 62 -19.31 12.30 19.16
C ALA A 62 -19.47 13.72 19.72
N ASP A 63 -19.48 13.87 21.05
CA ASP A 63 -19.52 15.19 21.70
C ASP A 63 -18.20 15.94 21.51
N ASN A 64 -17.05 15.25 21.56
CA ASN A 64 -15.75 15.85 21.26
C ASN A 64 -15.72 16.44 19.84
N ALA A 65 -16.17 15.66 18.84
CA ALA A 65 -16.23 16.10 17.46
C ALA A 65 -17.20 17.29 17.28
N LEU A 66 -18.39 17.23 17.87
CA LEU A 66 -19.38 18.30 17.78
C LEU A 66 -18.89 19.59 18.44
N TRP A 67 -18.30 19.52 19.63
CA TRP A 67 -17.77 20.69 20.32
C TRP A 67 -16.55 21.28 19.62
N ALA A 68 -15.68 20.44 19.05
CA ALA A 68 -14.60 20.90 18.19
C ALA A 68 -15.16 21.63 16.95
N SER A 69 -16.29 21.17 16.37
CA SER A 69 -16.96 21.85 15.27
C SER A 69 -17.45 23.24 15.65
N MET A 70 -18.05 23.40 16.83
CA MET A 70 -18.57 24.69 17.30
C MET A 70 -17.45 25.70 17.59
N LEU A 71 -16.23 25.21 17.85
CA LEU A 71 -15.04 26.02 18.10
C LEU A 71 -14.18 26.25 16.85
N ALA A 72 -14.37 25.47 15.78
CA ALA A 72 -13.57 25.55 14.56
C ALA A 72 -14.04 26.71 13.65
N GLY A 73 -13.09 27.49 13.14
CA GLY A 73 -13.34 28.51 12.13
C GLY A 73 -13.54 27.89 10.74
N GLY A 74 -14.58 28.31 10.03
CA GLY A 74 -14.85 27.96 8.62
C GLY A 74 -15.90 26.86 8.42
N ASP A 75 -16.85 27.13 7.53
CA ASP A 75 -18.06 26.33 7.28
C ASP A 75 -17.78 24.83 6.98
N ARG A 76 -16.69 24.55 6.26
CA ARG A 76 -16.31 23.17 5.87
C ARG A 76 -15.80 22.31 7.02
N ALA A 77 -14.96 22.86 7.90
CA ALA A 77 -14.46 22.14 9.07
C ALA A 77 -15.61 21.81 10.03
N GLN A 78 -16.56 22.74 10.15
CA GLN A 78 -17.79 22.53 10.91
C GLN A 78 -18.65 21.41 10.31
N ALA A 79 -18.88 21.42 8.98
CA ALA A 79 -19.64 20.37 8.30
C ALA A 79 -19.01 18.97 8.46
N ASN A 80 -17.68 18.85 8.30
CA ASN A 80 -16.96 17.60 8.53
C ASN A 80 -17.12 17.06 9.96
N ALA A 81 -16.99 17.93 10.95
CA ALA A 81 -17.06 17.55 12.35
C ALA A 81 -18.51 17.24 12.80
N ARG A 82 -19.52 17.95 12.27
CA ARG A 82 -20.94 17.59 12.44
C ARG A 82 -21.25 16.23 11.83
N TYR A 83 -20.78 15.97 10.62
CA TYR A 83 -20.94 14.67 9.97
C TYR A 83 -20.28 13.54 10.78
N LYS A 84 -19.02 13.71 11.22
CA LYS A 84 -18.34 12.71 12.08
C LYS A 84 -19.13 12.44 13.37
N ALA A 85 -19.66 13.49 14.01
CA ALA A 85 -20.50 13.34 15.20
C ALA A 85 -21.79 12.58 14.90
N ALA A 86 -22.44 12.82 13.76
CA ALA A 86 -23.63 12.08 13.34
C ALA A 86 -23.31 10.60 13.07
N VAL A 87 -22.17 10.30 12.43
CA VAL A 87 -21.73 8.91 12.20
C VAL A 87 -21.52 8.16 13.51
N ALA A 88 -20.76 8.74 14.43
CA ALA A 88 -20.50 8.14 15.73
C ALA A 88 -21.80 7.86 16.49
N ARG A 89 -22.75 8.82 16.51
CA ARG A 89 -24.06 8.66 17.17
C ARG A 89 -24.89 7.53 16.56
N ALA A 90 -24.95 7.43 15.23
CA ALA A 90 -25.68 6.34 14.59
C ALA A 90 -25.07 4.98 14.98
N HIS A 91 -23.73 4.88 14.97
CA HIS A 91 -23.03 3.65 15.33
C HIS A 91 -23.24 3.26 16.81
N ALA A 92 -23.25 4.23 17.74
CA ALA A 92 -23.57 3.99 19.16
C ALA A 92 -24.95 3.36 19.37
N LEU A 93 -25.88 3.69 18.47
CA LEU A 93 -27.26 3.20 18.48
C LEU A 93 -27.43 1.91 17.67
N GLY A 94 -26.34 1.35 17.11
CA GLY A 94 -26.35 0.10 16.36
C GLY A 94 -26.66 0.26 14.87
N PHE A 95 -26.57 1.47 14.31
CA PHE A 95 -26.85 1.75 12.91
C PHE A 95 -25.60 2.24 12.17
N SER A 96 -25.39 1.75 10.95
CA SER A 96 -24.48 2.42 10.01
C SER A 96 -25.06 3.77 9.62
N TYR A 97 -24.26 4.84 9.60
CA TYR A 97 -24.78 6.15 9.19
C TYR A 97 -25.07 6.18 7.69
N ARG A 98 -26.26 6.66 7.34
CA ARG A 98 -26.71 6.92 5.98
C ARG A 98 -27.56 8.18 6.01
N THR A 99 -27.47 9.01 4.99
CA THR A 99 -28.37 10.16 4.83
C THR A 99 -29.80 9.67 4.61
N THR A 100 -30.80 10.53 4.87
CA THR A 100 -32.21 10.18 4.69
C THR A 100 -32.50 9.60 3.29
N MET A 101 -31.91 10.19 2.25
CA MET A 101 -32.08 9.71 0.87
C MET A 101 -31.44 8.34 0.65
N GLU A 102 -30.27 8.06 1.23
CA GLU A 102 -29.61 6.77 1.13
C GLU A 102 -30.38 5.68 1.87
N ILE A 103 -30.92 5.99 3.05
CA ILE A 103 -31.79 5.09 3.82
C ILE A 103 -32.97 4.65 2.94
N LEU A 104 -33.71 5.63 2.39
CA LEU A 104 -34.87 5.36 1.54
C LEU A 104 -34.53 4.58 0.27
N ALA A 105 -33.34 4.79 -0.29
CA ALA A 105 -32.95 4.17 -1.57
C ALA A 105 -32.38 2.76 -1.43
N SER A 106 -31.88 2.36 -0.26
CA SER A 106 -31.02 1.18 -0.17
C SER A 106 -31.18 0.31 1.07
N GLU A 107 -31.87 0.79 2.11
CA GLU A 107 -32.19 -0.05 3.26
C GLU A 107 -33.48 -0.86 3.04
N SER A 108 -33.55 -2.03 3.68
CA SER A 108 -34.77 -2.84 3.66
C SER A 108 -35.85 -2.23 4.56
N GLY A 109 -37.11 -2.63 4.34
CA GLY A 109 -38.22 -2.22 5.20
C GLY A 109 -38.01 -2.58 6.69
N SER A 110 -37.31 -3.68 6.98
CA SER A 110 -36.96 -4.06 8.36
C SER A 110 -35.95 -3.11 8.99
N MET A 111 -34.88 -2.71 8.26
CA MET A 111 -33.89 -1.76 8.76
C MET A 111 -34.51 -0.37 9.00
N ILE A 112 -35.39 0.06 8.09
CA ILE A 112 -36.14 1.31 8.25
C ILE A 112 -37.06 1.22 9.48
N HIS A 113 -37.72 0.08 9.70
CA HIS A 113 -38.52 -0.15 10.90
C HIS A 113 -37.67 -0.07 12.18
N ASP A 114 -36.49 -0.69 12.21
CA ASP A 114 -35.60 -0.64 13.37
C ASP A 114 -35.17 0.80 13.70
N ARG A 115 -34.88 1.62 12.67
CA ARG A 115 -34.59 3.05 12.82
C ARG A 115 -35.78 3.82 13.39
N LEU A 116 -37.01 3.56 12.91
CA LEU A 116 -38.22 4.19 13.44
C LEU A 116 -38.48 3.79 14.90
N MET A 117 -38.26 2.53 15.24
CA MET A 117 -38.37 2.04 16.62
C MET A 117 -37.34 2.69 17.54
N ALA A 118 -36.09 2.84 17.08
CA ALA A 118 -35.07 3.60 17.81
C ALA A 118 -35.47 5.08 17.97
N LEU A 119 -35.98 5.71 16.92
CA LEU A 119 -36.43 7.10 16.93
C LEU A 119 -37.55 7.34 17.96
N SER A 120 -38.49 6.41 18.11
CA SER A 120 -39.59 6.51 19.10
C SER A 120 -39.11 6.60 20.55
N ARG A 121 -37.87 6.16 20.83
CA ARG A 121 -37.26 6.14 22.17
C ARG A 121 -36.35 7.33 22.43
N LEU A 122 -36.12 8.17 21.42
CA LEU A 122 -35.23 9.31 21.48
C LEU A 122 -36.01 10.63 21.63
N PRO A 123 -35.42 11.65 22.28
CA PRO A 123 -36.01 12.99 22.32
C PRO A 123 -36.18 13.56 20.91
N VAL A 124 -37.35 14.14 20.64
CA VAL A 124 -37.66 14.80 19.36
C VAL A 124 -36.67 15.94 19.13
N GLY A 125 -36.08 16.01 17.94
CA GLY A 125 -35.13 17.05 17.54
C GLY A 125 -33.71 16.89 18.10
N GLY A 126 -33.42 15.84 18.87
CA GLY A 126 -32.07 15.59 19.39
C GLY A 126 -31.07 15.20 18.28
N HIS A 127 -29.78 15.44 18.53
CA HIS A 127 -28.70 15.04 17.61
C HIS A 127 -28.67 13.53 17.35
N ASP A 128 -29.01 12.71 18.34
CA ASP A 128 -29.09 11.25 18.20
C ASP A 128 -30.25 10.85 17.27
N ALA A 129 -31.40 11.52 17.38
CA ALA A 129 -32.52 11.32 16.46
C ALA A 129 -32.15 11.72 15.03
N SER A 130 -31.47 12.87 14.87
CA SER A 130 -30.96 13.35 13.58
C SER A 130 -29.96 12.39 12.94
N ALA A 131 -29.12 11.75 13.75
CA ALA A 131 -28.17 10.75 13.30
C ALA A 131 -28.85 9.46 12.81
N VAL A 132 -29.89 8.99 13.52
CA VAL A 132 -30.65 7.78 13.15
C VAL A 132 -31.40 7.97 11.82
N VAL A 133 -31.97 9.15 11.58
CA VAL A 133 -32.72 9.44 10.34
C VAL A 133 -31.88 10.05 9.22
N GLY A 134 -30.59 10.31 9.47
CA GLY A 134 -29.65 10.73 8.44
C GLY A 134 -29.78 12.18 7.97
N LEU A 135 -30.08 13.13 8.87
CA LEU A 135 -30.30 14.53 8.48
C LEU A 135 -29.02 15.29 8.14
N GLU A 136 -27.85 14.83 8.59
CA GLU A 136 -26.58 15.48 8.32
C GLU A 136 -26.06 15.11 6.91
N LYS A 137 -25.74 16.12 6.10
CA LYS A 137 -25.29 15.87 4.73
C LYS A 137 -23.84 15.41 4.72
N HIS A 138 -23.49 14.63 3.70
CA HIS A 138 -22.09 14.35 3.40
C HIS A 138 -21.32 15.67 3.17
N PRO A 139 -20.17 15.87 3.81
CA PRO A 139 -19.28 16.98 3.50
C PRO A 139 -18.77 16.82 2.07
N ARG A 140 -18.83 17.90 1.29
CA ARG A 140 -18.36 17.91 -0.10
C ARG A 140 -16.84 17.97 -0.15
N VAL A 141 -16.18 16.82 0.08
CA VAL A 141 -14.72 16.70 0.04
C VAL A 141 -14.29 16.32 -1.37
N PRO A 142 -13.55 17.18 -2.10
CA PRO A 142 -13.00 16.85 -3.42
C PRO A 142 -12.13 15.59 -3.37
N VAL A 143 -12.08 14.83 -4.47
CA VAL A 143 -11.28 13.61 -4.54
C VAL A 143 -9.78 13.88 -4.35
N SER A 144 -9.29 15.08 -4.69
CA SER A 144 -7.92 15.52 -4.40
C SER A 144 -7.64 15.68 -2.90
N GLU A 145 -8.59 16.20 -2.13
CA GLU A 145 -8.49 16.36 -0.68
C GLU A 145 -8.63 15.00 0.02
N ALA A 146 -9.58 14.17 -0.43
CA ALA A 146 -9.71 12.79 0.03
C ALA A 146 -8.43 11.97 -0.22
N PHE A 147 -7.73 12.24 -1.32
CA PHE A 147 -6.42 11.65 -1.59
C PHE A 147 -5.35 12.09 -0.58
N SER A 148 -5.38 13.35 -0.14
CA SER A 148 -4.44 13.85 0.87
C SER A 148 -4.67 13.16 2.22
N VAL A 149 -5.93 13.06 2.65
CA VAL A 149 -6.31 12.27 3.85
C VAL A 149 -5.88 10.81 3.69
N TYR A 150 -6.06 10.23 2.51
CA TYR A 150 -5.63 8.87 2.25
C TYR A 150 -4.12 8.69 2.39
N THR A 151 -3.30 9.63 1.91
CA THR A 151 -1.84 9.51 2.01
C THR A 151 -1.30 9.81 3.40
N ASP A 152 -1.92 10.74 4.11
CA ASP A 152 -1.37 11.31 5.34
C ASP A 152 -1.90 10.63 6.60
N GLU A 153 -3.11 10.06 6.54
CA GLU A 153 -3.76 9.41 7.68
C GLU A 153 -3.98 7.92 7.41
N ILE A 154 -4.67 7.56 6.33
CA ILE A 154 -5.13 6.19 6.09
C ILE A 154 -3.97 5.24 5.73
N ALA A 155 -3.11 5.67 4.82
CA ALA A 155 -1.98 4.87 4.35
C ALA A 155 -0.69 5.12 5.16
N ALA A 156 -0.70 6.01 6.15
CA ALA A 156 0.50 6.34 6.93
C ALA A 156 1.19 5.10 7.53
N PRO A 157 0.46 4.11 8.12
CA PRO A 157 1.10 2.88 8.60
C PRO A 157 1.79 2.05 7.51
N GLU A 158 1.27 2.05 6.28
CA GLU A 158 1.87 1.35 5.12
C GLU A 158 3.19 2.01 4.66
N LEU A 159 3.40 3.29 5.00
CA LEU A 159 4.54 4.08 4.54
C LEU A 159 5.72 4.08 5.54
N THR A 160 5.50 3.71 6.81
CA THR A 160 6.48 3.82 7.89
C THR A 160 7.77 3.03 7.65
N GLY A 161 7.69 1.86 6.98
CA GLY A 161 8.85 1.01 6.69
C GLY A 161 9.53 1.30 5.34
N LYS A 162 8.95 2.17 4.51
CA LYS A 162 9.48 2.47 3.18
C LYS A 162 10.63 3.46 3.27
N SER A 163 11.67 3.25 2.46
CA SER A 163 12.66 4.29 2.16
C SER A 163 11.99 5.50 1.50
N ASP A 164 12.62 6.67 1.55
CA ASP A 164 12.14 7.89 0.88
C ASP A 164 11.84 7.66 -0.61
N PHE A 165 12.71 6.91 -1.29
CA PHE A 165 12.50 6.58 -2.70
C PHE A 165 11.31 5.64 -2.92
N GLN A 166 11.11 4.65 -2.04
CA GLN A 166 9.93 3.77 -2.09
C GLN A 166 8.64 4.55 -1.83
N ARG A 167 8.65 5.47 -0.85
CA ARG A 167 7.53 6.37 -0.56
C ARG A 167 7.22 7.27 -1.76
N PHE A 168 8.24 7.91 -2.34
CA PHE A 168 8.11 8.73 -3.55
C PHE A 168 7.51 7.93 -4.72
N SER A 169 8.04 6.73 -4.97
CA SER A 169 7.58 5.87 -6.06
C SER A 169 6.14 5.39 -5.86
N TRP A 170 5.77 5.05 -4.62
CA TRP A 170 4.41 4.68 -4.25
C TRP A 170 3.44 5.85 -4.48
N LEU A 171 3.78 7.04 -4.00
CA LEU A 171 2.98 8.26 -4.16
C LEU A 171 2.79 8.62 -5.63
N LYS A 172 3.87 8.57 -6.42
CA LYS A 172 3.84 8.86 -7.86
C LYS A 172 2.82 7.99 -8.60
N VAL A 173 2.74 6.70 -8.28
CA VAL A 173 1.80 5.78 -8.93
C VAL A 173 0.35 6.10 -8.57
N LYS A 174 0.07 6.43 -7.30
CA LYS A 174 -1.29 6.78 -6.86
C LYS A 174 -1.73 8.14 -7.41
N ARG A 175 -0.84 9.14 -7.35
CA ARG A 175 -1.08 10.49 -7.87
C ARG A 175 -1.32 10.50 -9.37
N ARG A 176 -0.65 9.63 -10.14
CA ARG A 176 -0.95 9.45 -11.56
C ARG A 176 -2.42 9.06 -11.79
N ALA A 177 -2.93 8.11 -11.02
CA ALA A 177 -4.31 7.65 -11.15
C ALA A 177 -5.31 8.77 -10.80
N LEU A 178 -5.03 9.52 -9.73
CA LEU A 178 -5.81 10.70 -9.35
C LEU A 178 -5.82 11.76 -10.45
N ASN A 179 -4.64 12.16 -10.93
CA ASN A 179 -4.52 13.22 -11.94
C ASN A 179 -5.25 12.85 -13.23
N ASN A 180 -5.08 11.61 -13.70
CA ASN A 180 -5.80 11.12 -14.88
C ASN A 180 -7.32 11.09 -14.64
N PHE A 181 -7.78 10.78 -13.42
CA PHE A 181 -9.20 10.80 -13.08
C PHE A 181 -9.75 12.23 -13.10
N ILE A 182 -9.05 13.17 -12.46
CA ILE A 182 -9.42 14.60 -12.42
C ILE A 182 -9.45 15.19 -13.83
N GLU A 183 -8.49 14.84 -14.69
CA GLU A 183 -8.47 15.28 -16.09
C GLU A 183 -9.74 14.85 -16.86
N VAL A 184 -10.26 13.66 -16.57
CA VAL A 184 -11.39 13.06 -17.31
C VAL A 184 -12.76 13.43 -16.73
N VAL A 185 -12.84 13.52 -15.40
CA VAL A 185 -14.11 13.63 -14.66
C VAL A 185 -14.25 14.96 -13.92
N GLY A 186 -13.13 15.62 -13.61
CA GLY A 186 -13.05 16.77 -12.72
C GLY A 186 -12.75 16.37 -11.27
N ASP A 187 -12.39 17.37 -10.46
CA ASP A 187 -12.14 17.21 -9.02
C ASP A 187 -13.45 17.22 -8.23
N LYS A 188 -14.30 16.23 -8.52
CA LYS A 188 -15.61 16.09 -7.89
C LYS A 188 -15.50 15.71 -6.41
N PRO A 189 -16.51 16.04 -5.59
CA PRO A 189 -16.65 15.45 -4.27
C PRO A 189 -16.63 13.92 -4.36
N ILE A 190 -15.86 13.27 -3.49
CA ILE A 190 -15.65 11.82 -3.56
C ILE A 190 -16.96 11.03 -3.39
N ASP A 191 -17.89 11.53 -2.60
CA ASP A 191 -19.22 10.92 -2.36
C ASP A 191 -20.15 11.09 -3.59
N GLU A 192 -19.85 12.03 -4.48
CA GLU A 192 -20.62 12.29 -5.71
C GLU A 192 -20.05 11.54 -6.94
N ILE A 193 -19.01 10.71 -6.76
CA ILE A 193 -18.45 9.91 -7.85
C ILE A 193 -19.40 8.77 -8.19
N THR A 194 -19.95 8.82 -9.40
CA THR A 194 -20.94 7.85 -9.86
C THR A 194 -20.33 6.70 -10.67
N ARG A 195 -21.13 5.65 -10.92
CA ARG A 195 -20.78 4.59 -11.89
C ARG A 195 -20.50 5.17 -13.29
N GLN A 196 -21.21 6.21 -13.72
CA GLN A 196 -21.00 6.83 -15.02
C GLN A 196 -19.62 7.49 -15.09
N ASP A 197 -19.19 8.16 -14.02
CA ASP A 197 -17.85 8.75 -13.92
C ASP A 197 -16.76 7.67 -13.99
N ALA A 198 -16.94 6.56 -13.28
CA ALA A 198 -16.02 5.42 -13.36
C ALA A 198 -15.97 4.79 -14.76
N THR A 199 -17.11 4.71 -15.46
CA THR A 199 -17.17 4.24 -16.86
C THR A 199 -16.49 5.22 -17.81
N LYS A 200 -16.62 6.55 -17.60
CA LYS A 200 -15.87 7.56 -18.37
C LYS A 200 -14.36 7.35 -18.20
N PHE A 201 -13.90 7.15 -16.97
CA PHE A 201 -12.50 6.87 -16.69
C PHE A 201 -12.03 5.53 -17.28
N TYR A 202 -12.88 4.49 -17.26
CA TYR A 202 -12.62 3.24 -17.96
C TYR A 202 -12.46 3.46 -19.46
N ASN A 203 -13.37 4.21 -20.09
CA ASN A 203 -13.33 4.48 -21.53
C ASN A 203 -12.09 5.29 -21.93
N PHE A 204 -11.63 6.22 -21.09
CA PHE A 204 -10.36 6.92 -21.27
C PHE A 204 -9.16 5.97 -21.38
N TRP A 205 -9.16 4.89 -20.59
CA TRP A 205 -8.14 3.85 -20.67
C TRP A 205 -8.38 2.91 -21.86
N LEU A 206 -9.63 2.56 -22.14
CA LEU A 206 -10.00 1.68 -23.25
C LEU A 206 -9.49 2.26 -24.58
N THR A 207 -9.68 3.55 -24.82
CA THR A 207 -9.21 4.20 -26.07
C THR A 207 -7.69 4.18 -26.22
N ARG A 208 -6.93 4.08 -25.13
CA ARG A 208 -5.45 3.98 -25.15
C ARG A 208 -4.95 2.54 -25.27
N ILE A 209 -5.74 1.58 -24.80
CA ILE A 209 -5.39 0.15 -24.75
C ILE A 209 -5.86 -0.59 -26.00
N ALA A 210 -7.06 -0.27 -26.47
CA ALA A 210 -7.70 -0.86 -27.64
C ALA A 210 -8.39 0.25 -28.45
N PRO A 211 -7.62 1.19 -29.04
CA PRO A 211 -8.19 2.22 -29.90
C PRO A 211 -8.91 1.58 -31.09
N LYS A 212 -10.01 2.19 -31.52
CA LYS A 212 -10.70 1.78 -32.77
C LYS A 212 -9.84 2.05 -34.01
N GLU A 213 -9.06 3.12 -33.97
CA GLU A 213 -8.16 3.55 -35.04
C GLU A 213 -6.77 3.87 -34.48
N GLY A 214 -5.72 3.45 -35.18
CA GLY A 214 -4.34 3.66 -34.74
C GLY A 214 -3.79 2.55 -33.84
N ARG A 215 -2.63 2.80 -33.23
CA ARG A 215 -1.91 1.81 -32.41
C ARG A 215 -2.15 2.05 -30.93
N ALA A 216 -2.30 0.96 -30.17
CA ALA A 216 -2.36 1.01 -28.72
C ALA A 216 -1.13 1.72 -28.14
N THR A 217 -1.36 2.71 -27.26
CA THR A 217 -0.30 3.47 -26.59
C THR A 217 -0.01 2.93 -25.20
N HIS A 218 -0.96 2.20 -24.61
CA HIS A 218 -0.88 1.69 -23.25
C HIS A 218 -1.32 0.23 -23.18
N THR A 219 -0.93 -0.44 -22.09
CA THR A 219 -1.33 -1.82 -21.82
C THR A 219 -2.52 -1.89 -20.88
N ALA A 220 -3.27 -2.99 -20.94
CA ALA A 220 -4.30 -3.33 -19.95
C ALA A 220 -3.81 -3.24 -18.50
N SER A 221 -2.52 -3.54 -18.25
CA SER A 221 -1.91 -3.41 -16.92
C SER A 221 -1.91 -1.95 -16.42
N SER A 222 -1.63 -1.00 -17.31
CA SER A 222 -1.58 0.41 -16.94
C SER A 222 -2.96 0.93 -16.54
N GLY A 223 -3.99 0.62 -17.34
CA GLY A 223 -5.37 1.01 -17.02
C GLY A 223 -5.88 0.34 -15.75
N ASN A 224 -5.64 -0.97 -15.59
CA ASN A 224 -6.02 -1.68 -14.36
C ASN A 224 -5.35 -1.11 -13.12
N ARG A 225 -4.11 -0.62 -13.23
CA ARG A 225 -3.40 0.02 -12.12
C ARG A 225 -4.09 1.30 -11.68
N ASP A 226 -4.47 2.16 -12.62
CA ASP A 226 -5.10 3.43 -12.28
C ASP A 226 -6.54 3.25 -11.78
N ILE A 227 -7.33 2.38 -12.43
CA ILE A 227 -8.67 2.01 -11.95
C ILE A 227 -8.59 1.37 -10.56
N GLY A 228 -7.63 0.47 -10.33
CA GLY A 228 -7.43 -0.18 -9.04
C GLY A 228 -7.03 0.81 -7.93
N ASN A 229 -6.23 1.83 -8.26
CA ASN A 229 -5.87 2.89 -7.31
C ASN A 229 -7.06 3.75 -6.93
N MET A 230 -7.88 4.17 -7.90
CA MET A 230 -9.11 4.93 -7.62
C MET A 230 -10.13 4.11 -6.83
N ARG A 231 -10.26 2.81 -7.16
CA ARG A 231 -11.09 1.87 -6.39
C ARG A 231 -10.65 1.80 -4.93
N LYS A 232 -9.35 1.61 -4.67
CA LYS A 232 -8.81 1.54 -3.30
C LYS A 232 -9.01 2.85 -2.55
N LEU A 233 -8.67 3.98 -3.17
CA LEU A 233 -8.88 5.31 -2.59
C LEU A 233 -10.34 5.50 -2.15
N PHE A 234 -11.29 5.21 -3.05
CA PHE A 234 -12.72 5.35 -2.76
C PHE A 234 -13.15 4.48 -1.58
N THR A 235 -12.83 3.19 -1.61
CA THR A 235 -13.22 2.25 -0.54
C THR A 235 -12.59 2.62 0.80
N ASP A 236 -11.29 2.88 0.83
CA ASP A 236 -10.59 3.09 2.09
C ASP A 236 -10.96 4.44 2.72
N TYR A 237 -11.21 5.47 1.91
CA TYR A 237 -11.67 6.77 2.41
C TYR A 237 -13.06 6.69 3.06
N HIS A 238 -14.00 5.98 2.45
CA HIS A 238 -15.35 5.79 3.04
C HIS A 238 -15.30 4.95 4.32
N ARG A 239 -14.51 3.87 4.32
CA ARG A 239 -14.28 3.07 5.53
C ARG A 239 -13.67 3.92 6.65
N TYR A 240 -12.68 4.76 6.34
CA TYR A 240 -12.07 5.67 7.31
C TYR A 240 -13.10 6.66 7.92
N ARG A 241 -14.17 6.99 7.19
CA ARG A 241 -15.29 7.80 7.65
C ARG A 241 -16.42 7.00 8.32
N GLY A 242 -16.25 5.69 8.54
CA GLY A 242 -17.25 4.83 9.18
C GLY A 242 -18.40 4.38 8.25
N VAL A 243 -18.19 4.42 6.92
CA VAL A 243 -19.16 3.97 5.92
C VAL A 243 -18.64 2.70 5.23
N ASP A 244 -19.05 1.54 5.74
CA ASP A 244 -18.49 0.24 5.34
C ASP A 244 -19.15 -0.40 4.11
N ASP A 245 -20.39 -0.01 3.79
CA ASP A 245 -21.25 -0.66 2.79
C ASP A 245 -21.51 0.20 1.54
N VAL A 246 -20.61 1.14 1.26
CA VAL A 246 -20.70 1.98 0.07
C VAL A 246 -20.47 1.17 -1.21
N LYS A 247 -21.37 1.33 -2.19
CA LYS A 247 -21.22 0.70 -3.50
C LYS A 247 -20.12 1.41 -4.31
N ASN A 248 -18.96 0.78 -4.39
CA ASN A 248 -17.82 1.36 -5.11
C ASN A 248 -18.10 1.51 -6.63
N PRO A 249 -18.03 2.72 -7.20
CA PRO A 249 -18.35 2.98 -8.61
C PRO A 249 -17.37 2.33 -9.59
N PHE A 250 -16.16 1.97 -9.14
CA PHE A 250 -15.15 1.27 -9.94
C PHE A 250 -15.25 -0.27 -9.82
N ALA A 251 -16.16 -0.81 -9.02
CA ALA A 251 -16.28 -2.25 -8.80
C ALA A 251 -16.55 -3.01 -10.11
N GLY A 252 -15.81 -4.09 -10.38
CA GLY A 252 -15.94 -4.90 -11.60
C GLY A 252 -15.30 -4.32 -12.87
N LEU A 253 -14.86 -3.06 -12.87
CA LEU A 253 -14.18 -2.48 -14.04
C LEU A 253 -12.73 -2.97 -14.14
N SER A 254 -12.42 -3.71 -15.20
CA SER A 254 -11.05 -4.15 -15.49
C SER A 254 -10.88 -4.49 -16.96
N PHE A 255 -9.62 -4.54 -17.40
CA PHE A 255 -9.22 -4.98 -18.73
C PHE A 255 -8.61 -6.37 -18.62
N SER A 256 -9.06 -7.29 -19.47
CA SER A 256 -8.47 -8.62 -19.57
C SER A 256 -7.08 -8.55 -20.19
N GLN A 257 -6.19 -9.43 -19.73
CA GLN A 257 -4.88 -9.64 -20.33
C GLN A 257 -4.84 -11.04 -20.93
N LYS A 258 -5.18 -11.16 -22.22
CA LYS A 258 -5.15 -12.46 -22.92
C LYS A 258 -3.72 -12.99 -23.13
N VAL A 259 -2.73 -12.10 -23.22
CA VAL A 259 -1.32 -12.49 -23.39
C VAL A 259 -0.45 -11.72 -22.39
N LYS A 260 0.14 -12.44 -21.43
CA LYS A 260 1.24 -11.88 -20.63
C LYS A 260 2.48 -11.86 -21.52
N THR A 261 2.92 -10.67 -21.91
CA THR A 261 4.21 -10.51 -22.57
C THR A 261 5.32 -10.80 -21.55
N THR A 262 5.84 -12.03 -21.57
CA THR A 262 7.01 -12.39 -20.76
C THR A 262 8.28 -11.93 -21.46
N ARG A 263 9.28 -11.54 -20.66
CA ARG A 263 10.59 -11.20 -21.20
C ARG A 263 11.38 -12.50 -21.36
N PRO A 264 12.00 -12.76 -22.53
CA PRO A 264 12.81 -13.94 -22.72
C PRO A 264 14.06 -13.88 -21.82
N PRO A 265 14.58 -15.04 -21.38
CA PRO A 265 15.91 -15.15 -20.79
C PRO A 265 16.98 -14.85 -21.86
N PHE A 266 18.14 -14.32 -21.43
CA PHE A 266 19.34 -14.39 -22.27
C PHE A 266 19.78 -15.85 -22.42
N PRO A 267 20.15 -16.30 -23.64
CA PRO A 267 20.82 -17.58 -23.82
C PRO A 267 22.13 -17.64 -23.03
N THR A 268 22.43 -18.77 -22.38
CA THR A 268 23.65 -18.95 -21.58
C THR A 268 24.91 -18.61 -22.37
N GLU A 269 25.04 -19.14 -23.59
CA GLU A 269 26.15 -18.84 -24.51
C GLU A 269 26.27 -17.35 -24.85
N TRP A 270 25.16 -16.60 -24.88
CA TRP A 270 25.21 -15.16 -25.12
C TRP A 270 25.81 -14.42 -23.91
N ILE A 271 25.48 -14.85 -22.69
CA ILE A 271 26.08 -14.28 -21.49
C ILE A 271 27.59 -14.53 -21.52
N SER A 272 28.03 -15.78 -21.71
CA SER A 272 29.45 -16.15 -21.70
C SER A 272 30.24 -15.49 -22.84
N ARG A 273 29.76 -15.58 -24.09
CA ARG A 273 30.53 -15.15 -25.27
C ARG A 273 30.44 -13.65 -25.58
N ARG A 274 29.39 -12.97 -25.12
CA ARG A 274 29.13 -11.57 -25.45
C ARG A 274 29.22 -10.68 -24.22
N ILE A 275 28.47 -10.99 -23.16
CA ILE A 275 28.42 -10.11 -21.98
C ILE A 275 29.70 -10.24 -21.15
N LEU A 276 30.16 -11.47 -20.92
CA LEU A 276 31.33 -11.78 -20.09
C LEU A 276 32.67 -11.70 -20.84
N LYS A 277 32.69 -11.20 -22.07
CA LYS A 277 33.94 -10.99 -22.82
C LYS A 277 34.68 -9.77 -22.28
N VAL A 278 35.96 -9.92 -21.94
CA VAL A 278 36.84 -8.85 -21.46
C VAL A 278 36.74 -7.59 -22.33
N GLY A 279 36.72 -6.42 -21.68
CA GLY A 279 36.58 -5.12 -22.34
C GLY A 279 35.15 -4.73 -22.71
N THR A 280 34.21 -5.69 -22.80
CA THR A 280 32.81 -5.41 -23.20
C THR A 280 32.10 -4.43 -22.28
N LEU A 281 32.40 -4.50 -20.99
CA LEU A 281 31.77 -3.69 -19.93
C LEU A 281 32.65 -2.52 -19.47
N ALA A 282 33.78 -2.27 -20.13
CA ALA A 282 34.77 -1.27 -19.68
C ALA A 282 34.22 0.17 -19.66
N GLY A 283 33.24 0.49 -20.50
CA GLY A 283 32.61 1.81 -20.54
C GLY A 283 31.55 2.04 -19.46
N LEU A 284 31.18 1.02 -18.68
CA LEU A 284 30.33 1.19 -17.50
C LEU A 284 31.17 1.74 -16.34
N ASN A 285 30.56 2.58 -15.51
CA ASN A 285 31.17 2.90 -14.21
C ASN A 285 31.25 1.64 -13.34
N VAL A 286 32.24 1.62 -12.44
CA VAL A 286 32.61 0.47 -11.62
C VAL A 286 31.43 -0.17 -10.88
N GLU A 287 30.58 0.64 -10.23
CA GLU A 287 29.43 0.12 -9.49
C GLU A 287 28.37 -0.48 -10.43
N ALA A 288 28.07 0.16 -11.57
CA ALA A 288 27.10 -0.39 -12.52
C ALA A 288 27.58 -1.73 -13.11
N ARG A 289 28.88 -1.82 -13.41
CA ARG A 289 29.52 -3.06 -13.89
C ARG A 289 29.42 -4.16 -12.83
N ALA A 290 29.83 -3.89 -11.60
CA ALA A 290 29.78 -4.85 -10.51
C ALA A 290 28.34 -5.31 -10.20
N ILE A 291 27.36 -4.40 -10.17
CA ILE A 291 25.95 -4.77 -10.00
C ILE A 291 25.47 -5.68 -11.12
N LEU A 292 25.80 -5.36 -12.39
CA LEU A 292 25.43 -6.20 -13.53
C LEU A 292 26.01 -7.61 -13.40
N LEU A 293 27.29 -7.73 -13.04
CA LEU A 293 27.97 -9.01 -12.85
C LEU A 293 27.35 -9.82 -11.70
N ALA A 294 27.04 -9.16 -10.58
CA ALA A 294 26.34 -9.80 -9.46
C ALA A 294 24.96 -10.33 -9.86
N LEU A 295 24.22 -9.64 -10.74
CA LEU A 295 22.90 -10.08 -11.21
C LEU A 295 22.94 -11.38 -12.01
N ILE A 296 24.08 -11.73 -12.62
CA ILE A 296 24.21 -12.95 -13.43
C ILE A 296 24.05 -14.18 -12.53
N GLU A 297 24.77 -14.25 -11.41
CA GLU A 297 24.88 -15.47 -10.58
C GLU A 297 24.06 -15.45 -9.28
N THR A 298 23.29 -14.38 -9.01
CA THR A 298 22.49 -14.30 -7.76
C THR A 298 20.99 -14.46 -8.00
N GLY A 299 20.52 -14.25 -9.23
CA GLY A 299 19.09 -14.16 -9.54
C GLY A 299 18.37 -13.02 -8.81
N ALA A 300 19.10 -12.13 -8.12
CA ALA A 300 18.51 -11.03 -7.35
C ALA A 300 17.92 -9.97 -8.28
N ARG A 301 17.04 -9.13 -7.73
CA ARG A 301 16.49 -7.98 -8.47
C ARG A 301 17.55 -6.87 -8.49
N PRO A 302 17.61 -6.03 -9.54
CA PRO A 302 18.52 -4.88 -9.54
C PRO A 302 18.40 -3.99 -8.30
N SER A 303 17.16 -3.80 -7.80
CA SER A 303 16.87 -3.04 -6.59
C SER A 303 17.29 -3.72 -5.28
N GLU A 304 17.55 -5.03 -5.30
CA GLU A 304 18.10 -5.79 -4.16
C GLU A 304 19.61 -5.58 -4.12
N ILE A 305 20.31 -5.83 -5.23
CA ILE A 305 21.78 -5.70 -5.31
C ILE A 305 22.24 -4.26 -5.09
N CYS A 306 21.65 -3.28 -5.78
CA CYS A 306 22.13 -1.90 -5.70
C CYS A 306 21.85 -1.21 -4.35
N ASN A 307 21.11 -1.88 -3.46
CA ASN A 307 20.80 -1.40 -2.11
C ASN A 307 21.44 -2.26 -1.02
N LEU A 308 22.36 -3.16 -1.38
CA LEU A 308 23.20 -3.85 -0.41
C LEU A 308 24.05 -2.83 0.36
N THR A 309 24.23 -3.10 1.64
CA THR A 309 25.09 -2.34 2.55
C THR A 309 26.14 -3.29 3.12
N ARG A 310 27.16 -2.76 3.80
CA ARG A 310 28.23 -3.57 4.42
C ARG A 310 27.69 -4.72 5.28
N GLY A 311 26.67 -4.46 6.11
CA GLY A 311 26.08 -5.49 6.99
C GLY A 311 25.29 -6.58 6.25
N MET A 312 25.03 -6.40 4.96
CA MET A 312 24.28 -7.35 4.12
C MET A 312 25.21 -8.13 3.18
N ILE A 313 26.52 -7.93 3.29
CA ILE A 313 27.53 -8.59 2.45
C ILE A 313 28.53 -9.24 3.39
N ASP A 314 28.52 -10.55 3.45
CA ASP A 314 29.45 -11.31 4.27
C ASP A 314 30.40 -12.09 3.35
N LEU A 315 31.61 -11.55 3.18
CA LEU A 315 32.64 -12.15 2.34
C LEU A 315 33.57 -13.09 3.11
N ASP A 316 33.56 -13.00 4.44
CA ASP A 316 34.49 -13.71 5.33
C ASP A 316 33.87 -14.98 5.92
N ALA A 317 32.55 -15.17 5.81
CA ALA A 317 31.89 -16.43 6.14
C ALA A 317 32.43 -17.61 5.32
N ASP A 318 32.33 -18.82 5.90
CA ASP A 318 32.65 -20.11 5.24
C ASP A 318 31.98 -20.25 3.86
N VAL A 319 30.81 -19.65 3.72
CA VAL A 319 30.13 -19.47 2.45
C VAL A 319 29.88 -17.97 2.27
N PRO A 320 30.68 -17.27 1.45
CA PRO A 320 30.45 -15.87 1.12
C PRO A 320 29.04 -15.68 0.57
N HIS A 321 28.29 -14.71 1.08
CA HIS A 321 26.88 -14.53 0.72
C HIS A 321 26.41 -13.07 0.86
N ILE A 322 25.26 -12.80 0.26
CA ILE A 322 24.50 -11.57 0.49
C ILE A 322 23.21 -11.88 1.24
N LEU A 323 22.81 -10.98 2.13
CA LEU A 323 21.53 -11.02 2.82
C LEU A 323 20.57 -10.06 2.13
N ILE A 324 19.44 -10.59 1.67
CA ILE A 324 18.36 -9.78 1.11
C ILE A 324 17.26 -9.77 2.16
N GLU A 325 17.16 -8.69 2.90
CA GLU A 325 16.25 -8.55 4.04
C GLU A 325 15.79 -7.09 4.20
N PRO A 326 14.67 -6.82 4.90
CA PRO A 326 14.27 -5.45 5.22
C PRO A 326 15.28 -4.79 6.16
N ARG A 327 15.39 -3.46 6.07
CA ARG A 327 16.14 -2.64 7.04
C ARG A 327 15.18 -1.80 7.86
N SER A 328 15.34 -1.87 9.17
CA SER A 328 14.52 -1.15 10.17
C SER A 328 15.19 0.09 10.76
N ASP A 329 16.50 0.29 10.50
CA ASP A 329 17.25 1.47 10.90
C ASP A 329 16.53 2.75 10.45
N PRO A 330 16.14 3.67 11.36
CA PRO A 330 15.52 4.95 11.02
C PRO A 330 16.20 5.74 9.91
N ASP A 331 17.53 5.70 9.83
CA ASP A 331 18.30 6.49 8.87
C ASP A 331 18.53 5.76 7.52
N ASP A 332 18.18 4.47 7.43
CA ASP A 332 18.30 3.65 6.21
C ASP A 332 17.17 2.61 6.08
N ARG A 333 15.94 3.01 6.42
CA ARG A 333 14.76 2.14 6.32
C ARG A 333 14.54 1.68 4.90
N ARG A 334 14.32 0.39 4.72
CA ARG A 334 13.96 -0.17 3.42
C ARG A 334 13.13 -1.43 3.59
N GLU A 335 11.90 -1.36 3.10
CA GLU A 335 11.06 -2.54 2.99
C GLU A 335 11.53 -3.45 1.85
N ILE A 336 11.26 -4.74 2.03
CA ILE A 336 11.36 -5.72 0.96
C ILE A 336 9.97 -6.03 0.40
N LYS A 337 9.92 -6.49 -0.85
CA LYS A 337 8.67 -6.65 -1.60
C LYS A 337 7.70 -7.65 -0.96
N THR A 338 8.20 -8.76 -0.43
CA THR A 338 7.42 -9.86 0.17
C THR A 338 8.26 -10.54 1.23
N ALA A 339 7.62 -11.18 2.22
CA ALA A 339 8.32 -12.03 3.20
C ALA A 339 9.17 -13.12 2.51
N SER A 340 8.66 -13.70 1.41
CA SER A 340 9.40 -14.67 0.59
C SER A 340 10.65 -14.11 -0.10
N SER A 341 10.83 -12.79 -0.16
CA SER A 341 12.05 -12.20 -0.69
C SER A 341 13.19 -12.21 0.33
N ILE A 342 12.91 -12.43 1.63
CA ILE A 342 13.91 -12.51 2.69
C ILE A 342 14.72 -13.78 2.51
N ARG A 343 16.01 -13.65 2.20
CA ARG A 343 16.89 -14.81 1.93
C ARG A 343 18.36 -14.44 1.99
N ALA A 344 19.17 -15.43 2.34
CA ALA A 344 20.60 -15.41 2.09
C ALA A 344 20.90 -16.06 0.72
N VAL A 345 21.73 -15.41 -0.09
CA VAL A 345 22.14 -15.87 -1.43
C VAL A 345 23.65 -16.07 -1.44
N PRO A 346 24.15 -17.31 -1.57
CA PRO A 346 25.57 -17.56 -1.73
C PRO A 346 26.15 -16.83 -2.96
N LEU A 347 27.36 -16.32 -2.82
CA LEU A 347 28.11 -15.68 -3.89
C LEU A 347 29.04 -16.70 -4.54
N VAL A 348 28.85 -16.91 -5.85
CA VAL A 348 29.68 -17.80 -6.67
C VAL A 348 30.11 -17.10 -7.96
N GLY A 349 31.14 -17.64 -8.62
CA GLY A 349 31.60 -17.18 -9.93
C GLY A 349 31.84 -15.66 -10.01
N VAL A 350 31.38 -15.05 -11.11
CA VAL A 350 31.60 -13.62 -11.38
C VAL A 350 30.91 -12.70 -10.37
N ALA A 351 29.84 -13.16 -9.70
CA ALA A 351 29.20 -12.38 -8.66
C ALA A 351 30.07 -12.27 -7.40
N LEU A 352 30.72 -13.37 -6.98
CA LEU A 352 31.67 -13.33 -5.87
C LEU A 352 32.84 -12.40 -6.18
N ALA A 353 33.41 -12.51 -7.38
CA ALA A 353 34.51 -11.64 -7.80
C ALA A 353 34.10 -10.16 -7.80
N ALA A 354 32.92 -9.82 -8.34
CA ALA A 354 32.39 -8.47 -8.32
C ALA A 354 32.15 -7.94 -6.89
N MET A 355 31.60 -8.75 -5.99
CA MET A 355 31.29 -8.32 -4.63
C MET A 355 32.54 -8.12 -3.77
N ARG A 356 33.65 -8.84 -4.04
CA ARG A 356 34.95 -8.61 -3.37
C ARG A 356 35.48 -7.19 -3.56
N GLY A 357 35.25 -6.58 -4.72
CA GLY A 357 35.61 -5.18 -4.99
C GLY A 357 34.66 -4.16 -4.36
N HIS A 358 33.52 -4.59 -3.84
CA HIS A 358 32.45 -3.74 -3.34
C HIS A 358 31.90 -4.22 -1.97
N PRO A 359 32.76 -4.43 -0.94
CA PRO A 359 32.32 -4.95 0.36
C PRO A 359 31.36 -4.01 1.11
N ASN A 360 31.36 -2.73 0.76
CA ASN A 360 30.49 -1.72 1.37
C ASN A 360 29.21 -1.46 0.56
N GLY A 361 28.97 -2.20 -0.51
CA GLY A 361 27.83 -2.02 -1.42
C GLY A 361 28.06 -0.93 -2.48
N PHE A 362 26.97 -0.25 -2.87
CA PHE A 362 26.93 0.59 -4.09
C PHE A 362 26.39 2.01 -3.81
N PRO A 363 27.21 2.90 -3.20
CA PRO A 363 26.78 4.26 -2.85
C PRO A 363 26.21 5.08 -4.01
N ARG A 364 26.74 4.94 -5.23
CA ARG A 364 26.24 5.67 -6.42
C ARG A 364 24.81 5.29 -6.75
N TYR A 365 24.41 4.04 -6.53
CA TYR A 365 23.11 3.50 -6.92
C TYR A 365 22.16 3.18 -5.75
N LYS A 366 22.58 3.41 -4.51
CA LYS A 366 21.71 3.31 -3.33
C LYS A 366 20.46 4.18 -3.50
N ASN A 367 19.28 3.56 -3.35
CA ASN A 367 17.95 4.14 -3.58
C ASN A 367 17.76 4.81 -4.97
N LYS A 368 18.55 4.40 -5.97
CA LYS A 368 18.55 4.94 -7.34
C LYS A 368 18.38 3.83 -8.40
N GLU A 369 17.57 2.81 -8.10
CA GLU A 369 17.35 1.65 -8.98
C GLU A 369 16.85 2.02 -10.39
N ASN A 370 16.07 3.11 -10.53
CA ASN A 370 15.63 3.61 -11.83
C ASN A 370 16.81 4.15 -12.65
N GLY A 371 17.72 4.89 -12.01
CA GLY A 371 18.93 5.42 -12.63
C GLY A 371 19.90 4.30 -13.05
N LEU A 372 20.08 3.30 -12.20
CA LEU A 372 20.82 2.08 -12.54
C LEU A 372 20.21 1.38 -13.75
N SER A 373 18.90 1.11 -13.69
CA SER A 373 18.19 0.43 -14.77
C SER A 373 18.29 1.20 -16.09
N ALA A 374 18.15 2.52 -16.06
CA ALA A 374 18.32 3.37 -17.23
C ALA A 374 19.75 3.28 -17.79
N THR A 375 20.76 3.38 -16.92
CA THR A 375 22.19 3.29 -17.28
C THR A 375 22.49 1.96 -17.98
N LEU A 376 22.18 0.84 -17.34
CA LEU A 376 22.49 -0.49 -17.87
C LEU A 376 21.71 -0.80 -19.16
N ASN A 377 20.41 -0.48 -19.22
CA ASN A 377 19.63 -0.70 -20.44
C ASN A 377 20.04 0.23 -21.59
N LYS A 378 20.57 1.43 -21.30
CA LYS A 378 21.14 2.32 -22.32
C LYS A 378 22.44 1.73 -22.87
N TYR A 379 23.37 1.38 -21.98
CA TYR A 379 24.65 0.77 -22.36
C TYR A 379 24.45 -0.49 -23.23
N PHE A 380 23.58 -1.41 -22.80
CA PHE A 380 23.32 -2.64 -23.56
C PHE A 380 22.71 -2.39 -24.95
N ARG A 381 21.93 -1.31 -25.13
CA ARG A 381 21.40 -0.93 -26.45
C ARG A 381 22.49 -0.36 -27.34
N GLU A 382 23.27 0.58 -26.83
CA GLU A 382 24.35 1.25 -27.57
C GLU A 382 25.43 0.26 -28.02
N HIS A 383 25.76 -0.71 -27.16
CA HIS A 383 26.76 -1.74 -27.42
C HIS A 383 26.18 -3.03 -28.03
N LYS A 384 24.90 -3.05 -28.43
CA LYS A 384 24.21 -4.21 -29.06
C LYS A 384 24.39 -5.52 -28.27
N LEU A 385 24.27 -5.44 -26.95
CA LEU A 385 24.43 -6.58 -26.02
C LEU A 385 23.11 -7.31 -25.75
N PHE A 386 21.98 -6.81 -26.25
CA PHE A 386 20.70 -7.52 -26.20
C PHE A 386 20.55 -8.47 -27.40
N PRO A 387 20.20 -9.76 -27.18
CA PRO A 387 19.91 -10.69 -28.28
C PRO A 387 18.73 -10.25 -29.14
N SER A 388 17.76 -9.54 -28.55
CA SER A 388 16.63 -8.95 -29.27
C SER A 388 16.03 -7.76 -28.52
N SER A 389 15.18 -6.98 -29.18
CA SER A 389 14.48 -5.82 -28.60
C SER A 389 13.60 -6.15 -27.38
N ARG A 390 13.20 -7.42 -27.24
CA ARG A 390 12.40 -7.94 -26.11
C ARG A 390 13.21 -8.11 -24.82
N HIS A 391 14.53 -8.19 -24.91
CA HIS A 391 15.41 -8.34 -23.74
C HIS A 391 15.60 -7.01 -23.02
N LYS A 392 15.77 -7.10 -21.70
CA LYS A 392 16.14 -6.02 -20.80
C LYS A 392 17.10 -6.60 -19.75
N ILE A 393 17.74 -5.77 -18.95
CA ILE A 393 18.64 -6.26 -17.89
C ILE A 393 17.96 -7.27 -16.96
N TYR A 394 16.67 -7.05 -16.65
CA TYR A 394 15.88 -7.98 -15.85
C TYR A 394 15.78 -9.41 -16.46
N SER A 395 16.02 -9.57 -17.76
CA SER A 395 16.07 -10.90 -18.39
C SER A 395 17.20 -11.78 -17.85
N LEU A 396 18.27 -11.22 -17.27
CA LEU A 396 19.33 -12.02 -16.64
C LEU A 396 18.81 -12.85 -15.47
N ARG A 397 17.83 -12.32 -14.73
CA ARG A 397 17.17 -13.06 -13.65
C ARG A 397 16.38 -14.26 -14.17
N HIS A 398 15.78 -14.17 -15.36
CA HIS A 398 15.16 -15.33 -16.01
C HIS A 398 16.21 -16.35 -16.45
N SER A 399 17.34 -15.89 -17.01
CA SER A 399 18.47 -16.76 -17.34
C SER A 399 19.01 -17.52 -16.13
N PHE A 400 19.11 -16.88 -14.96
CA PHE A 400 19.54 -17.54 -13.73
C PHE A 400 18.58 -18.69 -13.34
N GLU A 401 17.26 -18.44 -13.37
CA GLU A 401 16.26 -19.47 -13.08
C GLU A 401 16.32 -20.63 -14.07
N ASP A 402 16.49 -20.33 -15.35
CA ASP A 402 16.53 -21.35 -16.41
C ASP A 402 17.82 -22.18 -16.34
N ARG A 403 18.98 -21.57 -16.05
CA ARG A 403 20.21 -22.34 -15.79
C ARG A 403 20.05 -23.29 -14.60
N MET A 404 19.41 -22.85 -13.51
CA MET A 404 19.09 -23.75 -12.40
C MET A 404 18.15 -24.89 -12.81
N LYS A 405 17.19 -24.65 -13.70
CA LYS A 405 16.32 -25.70 -14.23
C LYS A 405 17.09 -26.73 -15.04
N GLU A 406 17.91 -26.27 -15.96
CA GLU A 406 18.71 -27.13 -16.84
C GLU A 406 19.75 -27.95 -16.07
N ALA A 407 20.29 -27.41 -14.98
CA ALA A 407 21.20 -28.12 -14.08
C ALA A 407 20.51 -29.06 -13.07
N GLY A 408 19.19 -29.25 -13.17
CA GLY A 408 18.45 -30.15 -12.29
C GLY A 408 18.36 -29.69 -10.84
N VAL A 409 18.47 -28.39 -10.57
CA VAL A 409 18.30 -27.84 -9.21
C VAL A 409 16.83 -27.95 -8.81
N ASP A 410 16.59 -28.44 -7.60
CA ASP A 410 15.25 -28.65 -7.04
C ASP A 410 14.37 -27.39 -7.12
N THR A 411 13.08 -27.60 -7.38
CA THR A 411 12.12 -26.51 -7.61
C THR A 411 11.99 -25.60 -6.40
N GLU A 412 11.95 -26.15 -5.19
CA GLU A 412 11.83 -25.35 -3.97
C GLU A 412 13.09 -24.53 -3.75
N LEU A 413 14.27 -25.10 -3.97
CA LEU A 413 15.53 -24.36 -3.92
C LEU A 413 15.56 -23.21 -4.94
N ARG A 414 15.10 -23.44 -6.18
CA ARG A 414 14.97 -22.36 -7.18
C ARG A 414 14.03 -21.27 -6.69
N MET A 415 12.88 -21.62 -6.12
CA MET A 415 11.92 -20.65 -5.58
C MET A 415 12.52 -19.86 -4.42
N MET A 416 13.26 -20.51 -3.51
CA MET A 416 13.99 -19.87 -2.43
C MET A 416 15.02 -18.87 -2.97
N MET A 417 15.88 -19.27 -3.92
CA MET A 417 16.90 -18.38 -4.53
C MET A 417 16.29 -17.21 -5.29
N MET A 418 15.14 -17.42 -5.93
CA MET A 418 14.40 -16.36 -6.60
C MET A 418 13.61 -15.47 -5.62
N GLY A 419 13.38 -15.90 -4.39
CA GLY A 419 12.47 -15.20 -3.47
C GLY A 419 11.03 -15.19 -4.00
N HIS A 420 10.56 -16.34 -4.46
CA HIS A 420 9.18 -16.59 -4.87
C HIS A 420 8.40 -17.17 -3.69
N THR A 421 7.12 -16.85 -3.58
CA THR A 421 6.24 -17.43 -2.56
C THR A 421 6.10 -18.92 -2.80
N ILE A 422 6.30 -19.72 -1.76
CA ILE A 422 6.10 -21.16 -1.76
C ILE A 422 4.73 -21.44 -1.14
N ASP A 423 3.87 -22.14 -1.87
CA ASP A 423 2.49 -22.41 -1.47
C ASP A 423 2.40 -23.63 -0.53
N ARG A 424 3.15 -23.59 0.57
CA ARG A 424 3.11 -24.57 1.65
C ARG A 424 3.65 -23.96 2.96
N PRO A 425 3.31 -24.52 4.14
CA PRO A 425 3.88 -24.06 5.40
C PRO A 425 5.40 -24.23 5.42
N GLN A 426 6.10 -23.27 6.00
CA GLN A 426 7.55 -23.32 6.15
C GLN A 426 7.92 -24.33 7.25
N TYR A 427 8.63 -25.39 6.89
CA TYR A 427 9.19 -26.38 7.81
C TYR A 427 10.73 -26.40 7.70
N GLY A 428 11.42 -26.39 8.84
CA GLY A 428 12.88 -26.42 8.92
C GLY A 428 13.58 -25.12 8.47
N ALA A 429 14.92 -25.15 8.45
CA ALA A 429 15.75 -23.98 8.16
C ALA A 429 15.90 -23.63 6.67
N GLY A 430 15.23 -24.36 5.77
CA GLY A 430 15.31 -24.12 4.31
C GLY A 430 16.67 -24.45 3.69
N GLY A 431 17.43 -25.37 4.29
CA GLY A 431 18.73 -25.85 3.82
C GLY A 431 19.93 -24.96 4.17
N SER A 432 21.11 -25.57 4.36
CA SER A 432 22.35 -24.87 4.69
C SER A 432 22.84 -23.96 3.55
N LEU A 433 23.64 -22.95 3.88
CA LEU A 433 24.30 -22.11 2.87
C LEU A 433 25.25 -22.90 1.97
N SER A 434 25.94 -23.91 2.52
CA SER A 434 26.82 -24.80 1.73
C SER A 434 26.03 -25.57 0.67
N TRP A 435 24.89 -26.15 1.04
CA TRP A 435 24.02 -26.86 0.09
C TRP A 435 23.48 -25.94 -1.01
N LYS A 436 23.10 -24.70 -0.65
CA LYS A 436 22.69 -23.68 -1.62
C LYS A 436 23.84 -23.31 -2.56
N ARG A 437 25.04 -23.06 -2.01
CA ARG A 437 26.26 -22.75 -2.78
C ARG A 437 26.56 -23.87 -3.77
N ASP A 438 26.57 -25.12 -3.31
CA ASP A 438 26.89 -26.28 -4.16
C ASP A 438 25.90 -26.44 -5.32
N ALA A 439 24.64 -26.03 -5.14
CA ALA A 439 23.68 -25.96 -6.22
C ALA A 439 23.97 -24.82 -7.21
N LEU A 440 24.39 -23.64 -6.72
CA LEU A 440 24.76 -22.51 -7.58
C LEU A 440 26.08 -22.73 -8.33
N GLU A 441 27.03 -23.45 -7.74
CA GLU A 441 28.28 -23.85 -8.38
C GLU A 441 28.05 -24.69 -9.65
N LYS A 442 26.95 -25.46 -9.72
CA LYS A 442 26.59 -26.23 -10.92
C LYS A 442 26.21 -25.37 -12.13
N ILE A 443 25.83 -24.11 -11.91
CA ILE A 443 25.34 -23.24 -12.97
C ILE A 443 26.28 -22.09 -13.29
N LYS A 444 27.30 -21.85 -12.46
CA LYS A 444 28.19 -20.69 -12.64
C LYS A 444 28.79 -20.68 -14.04
N LEU A 445 28.97 -19.49 -14.59
CA LEU A 445 29.65 -19.31 -15.86
C LEU A 445 31.13 -19.10 -15.63
N ASP A 446 31.94 -19.67 -16.51
CA ASP A 446 33.35 -19.31 -16.63
C ASP A 446 33.48 -17.85 -17.06
N PHE A 447 34.47 -17.16 -16.49
CA PHE A 447 34.76 -15.76 -16.78
C PHE A 447 36.26 -15.50 -16.60
N ASP A 448 36.74 -14.45 -17.25
CA ASP A 448 38.09 -13.93 -17.05
C ASP A 448 38.04 -12.85 -15.96
N GLU A 449 38.90 -12.93 -14.95
CA GLU A 449 38.93 -11.98 -13.82
C GLU A 449 39.14 -10.53 -14.26
N ALA A 450 39.76 -10.29 -15.42
CA ALA A 450 39.95 -8.96 -15.99
C ALA A 450 38.64 -8.24 -16.36
N ILE A 451 37.48 -8.91 -16.30
CA ILE A 451 36.18 -8.28 -16.53
C ILE A 451 35.65 -7.47 -15.33
N VAL A 452 36.14 -7.77 -14.13
CA VAL A 452 35.58 -7.24 -12.87
C VAL A 452 35.96 -5.78 -12.65
#